data_AF-A0A957VLM6-F1
#
_entry.id   AF-A0A957VLM6-F1
#
_cell.length_a   1.000
_cell.length_b   1.000
_cell.length_c   1.000
_cell.angle_alpha   90.00
_cell.angle_beta   90.00
_cell.angle_gamma   90.00
#
_symmetry.space_group_name_H-M   'P 1'
#
loop_
_entity.id
_entity.type
_entity.pdbx_description
1 polymer ?
#
loop_
_entity_poly.entity_id
_entity_poly.type
_entity_poly.pdbx_seq_one_letter_code
_entity_poly.pdbx_strand_id
1 'polypeptide(L)'
;MSTTAIFSPRQPAGRTALRRTFTLFGLVLLLGLTIMGPGRPLPALAQTDTDGDGVVDSIDVDDDNDGIPDSVEGDGAVNTDAATGDGVPDSLDLDSDDDGINDVKEGGDGALDTNHDGLIDSNDAGFVDANGDGMADAAVNPTDEDPDTDGDGVPDYRDLDSDNDSIDDHFESRYPVAPDASGDPDGDGINSVYDPAPNTYGDLNDPILGDTDGDGVPNYLDLDSDDDGVLDVVENGNAARDTNANGYLDATDVGGGDADGDGIQDVVDQLRCAFGDGSDTDNPLYALTDPLNPNSGGSGVVLDSGTDADGDGIADSVDSADGAWGLASPANSAAIGDYVWHDLNEDGIQDCTEPGIAGVTVNLFDAS
;
A
#
# COMPACT_ATOMS: atom_id res chain seq x y z
N MET A 1 57.69 -25.84 30.75
CA MET A 1 58.88 -25.02 30.41
C MET A 1 58.48 -23.56 30.65
N SER A 2 58.86 -22.94 31.78
CA SER A 2 59.99 -21.99 31.94
C SER A 2 59.79 -20.71 31.10
N THR A 3 59.77 -19.44 31.57
CA THR A 3 60.62 -18.71 32.54
C THR A 3 60.16 -17.21 32.66
N THR A 4 60.16 -16.62 33.88
CA THR A 4 60.59 -15.24 34.37
C THR A 4 60.35 -13.95 33.53
N ALA A 5 60.15 -12.70 34.02
CA ALA A 5 59.70 -12.04 35.26
C ALA A 5 59.60 -10.49 35.08
N ILE A 6 58.80 -9.83 35.93
CA ILE A 6 58.86 -8.44 36.52
C ILE A 6 58.90 -7.19 35.61
N PHE A 7 57.93 -6.27 35.79
CA PHE A 7 58.14 -4.88 36.25
C PHE A 7 56.80 -4.19 36.60
N SER A 8 56.81 -3.27 37.57
CA SER A 8 55.66 -2.48 38.02
C SER A 8 56.07 -1.00 38.06
N PRO A 9 55.16 -0.06 37.75
CA PRO A 9 55.15 1.21 38.47
C PRO A 9 53.75 1.73 38.83
N ARG A 10 53.51 1.88 40.14
CA ARG A 10 53.01 3.06 40.89
C ARG A 10 52.04 4.09 40.26
N GLN A 11 50.96 4.36 41.02
CA GLN A 11 50.20 5.63 41.30
C GLN A 11 48.70 5.58 40.93
N PRO A 12 47.80 6.36 41.57
CA PRO A 12 47.58 6.50 43.02
C PRO A 12 46.08 6.33 43.42
N ALA A 13 45.85 6.52 44.72
CA ALA A 13 44.64 6.24 45.49
C ALA A 13 43.38 7.08 45.14
N GLY A 14 42.22 6.50 45.48
CA GLY A 14 41.17 7.22 46.21
C GLY A 14 39.86 7.45 45.47
N ARG A 15 38.97 6.45 45.47
CA ARG A 15 37.52 6.69 45.46
C ARG A 15 36.82 5.77 46.46
N THR A 16 36.39 6.36 47.56
CA THR A 16 35.36 5.78 48.43
C THR A 16 34.37 6.88 48.73
N ALA A 17 33.16 6.80 48.18
CA ALA A 17 31.99 7.48 48.75
C ALA A 17 30.69 6.82 48.27
N LEU A 18 30.11 6.08 49.22
CA LEU A 18 28.69 5.82 49.50
C LEU A 18 27.69 5.68 48.35
N ARG A 19 27.19 4.45 48.22
CA ARG A 19 25.82 4.18 47.74
C ARG A 19 24.82 4.76 48.74
N ARG A 20 23.88 5.59 48.28
CA ARG A 20 22.59 5.83 48.95
C ARG A 20 21.51 5.90 47.89
N THR A 21 20.68 4.86 47.86
CA THR A 21 19.41 4.81 47.14
C THR A 21 18.42 5.74 47.84
N PHE A 22 17.71 6.59 47.09
CA PHE A 22 16.50 7.27 47.56
C PHE A 22 15.48 7.28 46.43
N THR A 23 14.35 6.61 46.66
CA THR A 23 13.12 6.70 45.88
C THR A 23 12.44 8.02 46.24
N LEU A 24 12.04 8.83 45.26
CA LEU A 24 11.32 10.09 45.50
C LEU A 24 9.90 10.00 44.90
N PHE A 25 8.91 9.98 45.79
CA PHE A 25 7.52 10.31 45.50
C PHE A 25 7.34 11.81 45.77
N GLY A 26 6.74 12.55 44.83
CA GLY A 26 6.06 13.82 45.14
C GLY A 26 6.63 15.09 44.49
N LEU A 27 5.86 15.59 43.51
CA LEU A 27 5.50 16.99 43.21
C LEU A 27 6.48 18.08 43.68
N VAL A 28 7.22 18.66 42.74
CA VAL A 28 8.00 19.90 42.96
C VAL A 28 7.31 21.07 42.27
N LEU A 29 6.75 21.95 43.09
CA LEU A 29 6.27 23.28 42.75
C LEU A 29 7.47 24.15 42.35
N LEU A 30 7.47 24.67 41.13
CA LEU A 30 8.52 25.52 40.57
C LEU A 30 8.50 26.90 41.24
N LEU A 31 9.55 27.25 41.97
CA LEU A 31 9.83 28.62 42.42
C LEU A 31 11.25 28.99 42.00
N GLY A 32 11.33 30.08 41.26
CA GLY A 32 12.39 30.39 40.30
C GLY A 32 13.82 30.33 40.84
N LEU A 33 14.69 29.76 40.01
CA LEU A 33 16.13 29.90 40.10
C LEU A 33 16.66 30.34 38.74
N THR A 34 16.91 31.64 38.59
CA THR A 34 17.62 32.19 37.42
C THR A 34 19.07 31.74 37.48
N ILE A 35 19.46 30.78 36.64
CA ILE A 35 20.86 30.39 36.45
C ILE A 35 21.49 31.37 35.46
N MET A 36 22.25 32.33 35.98
CA MET A 36 23.05 33.25 35.19
C MET A 36 24.40 32.59 34.85
N GLY A 37 24.50 32.03 33.66
CA GLY A 37 25.73 31.60 33.00
C GLY A 37 25.45 31.52 31.48
N PRO A 38 26.44 31.63 30.59
CA PRO A 38 26.22 31.36 29.16
C PRO A 38 25.98 29.86 29.02
N GLY A 39 24.75 29.43 29.31
CA GLY A 39 24.27 28.12 29.00
C GLY A 39 24.40 27.97 27.50
N ARG A 40 25.22 27.01 27.07
CA ARG A 40 24.84 26.29 25.86
C ARG A 40 23.42 25.80 26.15
N PRO A 41 22.42 26.12 25.32
CA PRO A 41 21.11 25.50 25.49
C PRO A 41 21.37 24.00 25.60
N LEU A 42 20.79 23.37 26.64
CA LEU A 42 20.57 21.93 26.55
C LEU A 42 19.82 21.75 25.23
N PRO A 43 20.18 20.77 24.37
CA PRO A 43 19.35 20.51 23.22
C PRO A 43 17.93 20.36 23.76
N ALA A 44 17.01 21.17 23.26
CA ALA A 44 15.61 20.79 23.36
C ALA A 44 15.57 19.35 22.84
N LEU A 45 14.85 18.46 23.52
CA LEU A 45 14.33 17.32 22.80
C LEU A 45 13.55 17.98 21.65
N ALA A 46 14.06 17.88 20.42
CA ALA A 46 13.21 18.15 19.28
C ALA A 46 12.06 17.17 19.45
N GLN A 47 10.88 17.70 19.72
CA GLN A 47 9.68 16.92 19.50
C GLN A 47 9.58 16.80 17.97
N THR A 48 9.20 15.61 17.53
CA THR A 48 8.83 15.39 16.15
C THR A 48 7.55 16.19 15.86
N ASP A 49 7.43 16.56 14.60
CA ASP A 49 6.49 17.48 13.95
C ASP A 49 6.62 17.06 12.48
N THR A 50 5.87 16.02 12.12
CA THR A 50 6.07 15.20 10.91
C THR A 50 5.74 16.01 9.66
N ASP A 51 4.53 16.55 9.59
CA ASP A 51 4.04 17.45 8.53
C ASP A 51 4.67 18.87 8.55
N GLY A 52 5.24 19.29 9.68
CA GLY A 52 5.83 20.61 9.85
C GLY A 52 4.83 21.76 10.00
N ASP A 53 3.59 21.50 10.39
CA ASP A 53 2.56 22.53 10.59
C ASP A 53 2.81 23.39 11.86
N GLY A 54 3.67 22.89 12.76
CA GLY A 54 4.09 23.54 13.99
C GLY A 54 3.27 23.20 15.24
N VAL A 55 2.33 22.26 15.12
CA VAL A 55 1.87 21.36 16.18
C VAL A 55 2.96 20.27 16.31
N VAL A 56 2.77 19.25 17.12
CA VAL A 56 3.85 18.27 17.40
C VAL A 56 3.17 16.96 17.66
N ASP A 57 3.66 15.89 17.06
CA ASP A 57 2.94 14.61 16.92
C ASP A 57 2.21 14.18 18.21
N SER A 58 2.89 14.33 19.35
CA SER A 58 2.34 13.99 20.67
C SER A 58 1.04 14.71 21.09
N ILE A 59 0.62 15.76 20.41
CA ILE A 59 -0.61 16.52 20.62
C ILE A 59 -1.34 16.88 19.33
N ASP A 60 -0.81 16.45 18.18
CA ASP A 60 -1.52 16.54 16.92
C ASP A 60 -2.73 15.62 16.91
N VAL A 61 -3.64 15.88 15.98
CA VAL A 61 -4.81 15.04 15.73
C VAL A 61 -4.68 14.27 14.42
N ASP A 62 -3.72 14.67 13.60
CA ASP A 62 -3.48 14.32 12.20
C ASP A 62 -1.99 14.68 11.98
N ASP A 63 -1.10 13.72 12.24
CA ASP A 63 0.36 13.91 12.35
C ASP A 63 1.03 14.17 10.98
N ASP A 64 0.44 13.68 9.89
CA ASP A 64 0.90 13.82 8.49
C ASP A 64 0.06 14.81 7.68
N ASN A 65 -1.13 15.20 8.16
CA ASN A 65 -2.01 16.20 7.56
C ASN A 65 -2.57 15.80 6.19
N ASP A 66 -2.77 14.50 5.97
CA ASP A 66 -3.43 13.95 4.80
C ASP A 66 -4.97 14.12 4.85
N GLY A 67 -5.52 14.49 6.02
CA GLY A 67 -6.96 14.65 6.25
C GLY A 67 -7.65 13.49 6.94
N ILE A 68 -6.94 12.40 7.20
CA ILE A 68 -7.36 11.26 7.99
C ILE A 68 -6.75 11.43 9.39
N PRO A 69 -7.55 11.43 10.48
CA PRO A 69 -6.97 11.69 11.80
C PRO A 69 -6.29 10.45 12.38
N ASP A 70 -5.20 10.59 13.15
CA ASP A 70 -4.43 9.46 13.72
C ASP A 70 -5.30 8.41 14.42
N SER A 71 -6.40 8.85 15.04
CA SER A 71 -7.32 7.98 15.78
C SER A 71 -8.10 6.99 14.90
N VAL A 72 -8.28 7.34 13.62
CA VAL A 72 -8.81 6.47 12.56
C VAL A 72 -7.71 5.54 12.06
N GLU A 73 -6.48 6.04 11.99
CA GLU A 73 -5.34 5.30 11.48
C GLU A 73 -4.61 4.45 12.53
N GLY A 74 -5.11 4.48 13.77
CA GLY A 74 -4.64 3.61 14.84
C GLY A 74 -3.49 4.16 15.69
N ASP A 75 -3.30 5.48 15.72
CA ASP A 75 -2.39 6.22 16.60
C ASP A 75 -0.94 5.68 16.54
N GLY A 76 -0.42 5.48 15.33
CA GLY A 76 0.92 4.92 15.04
C GLY A 76 1.10 3.44 15.41
N ALA A 77 0.00 2.70 15.58
CA ALA A 77 0.01 1.25 15.85
C ALA A 77 -0.33 0.38 14.64
N VAL A 78 -0.94 0.97 13.62
CA VAL A 78 -1.18 0.35 12.31
C VAL A 78 -0.06 0.83 11.37
N ASN A 79 0.24 -0.04 10.41
CA ASN A 79 1.25 0.10 9.38
C ASN A 79 0.83 -0.95 8.36
N THR A 80 0.15 -0.52 7.31
CA THR A 80 -0.60 -1.37 6.36
C THR A 80 0.38 -2.15 5.49
N ASP A 81 1.32 -1.45 4.90
CA ASP A 81 2.45 -1.95 4.08
C ASP A 81 3.61 -2.63 4.86
N ALA A 82 3.50 -2.84 6.18
CA ALA A 82 4.63 -3.09 7.10
C ALA A 82 5.67 -4.15 6.70
N ALA A 83 5.25 -5.11 5.87
CA ALA A 83 6.04 -6.25 5.46
C ALA A 83 6.80 -6.03 4.14
N THR A 84 6.39 -5.06 3.34
CA THR A 84 6.65 -4.98 1.90
C THR A 84 6.92 -3.57 1.41
N GLY A 85 6.32 -2.54 2.02
CA GLY A 85 6.55 -1.16 1.66
C GLY A 85 7.65 -0.47 2.46
N ASP A 86 7.51 0.84 2.64
CA ASP A 86 8.49 1.73 3.23
C ASP A 86 8.63 1.59 4.78
N GLY A 87 7.59 1.05 5.43
CA GLY A 87 7.50 0.80 6.86
C GLY A 87 7.27 2.04 7.74
N VAL A 88 6.68 3.10 7.19
CA VAL A 88 6.16 4.28 7.87
C VAL A 88 4.76 3.94 8.42
N PRO A 89 4.50 4.11 9.74
CA PRO A 89 3.15 3.86 10.27
C PRO A 89 2.13 4.76 9.61
N ASP A 90 0.96 4.24 9.24
CA ASP A 90 -0.10 4.94 8.48
C ASP A 90 -0.32 6.39 8.94
N SER A 91 -0.46 6.62 10.25
CA SER A 91 -0.62 7.98 10.81
C SER A 91 0.63 8.88 10.75
N LEU A 92 1.58 8.58 9.88
CA LEU A 92 2.76 9.38 9.55
C LEU A 92 3.07 9.28 8.04
N ASP A 93 2.19 8.63 7.29
CA ASP A 93 2.32 8.14 5.93
C ASP A 93 1.38 8.96 5.03
N LEU A 94 1.72 9.15 3.76
CA LEU A 94 0.85 9.85 2.82
C LEU A 94 0.31 8.91 1.73
N ASP A 95 0.68 7.62 1.76
CA ASP A 95 0.40 6.57 0.76
C ASP A 95 0.47 5.22 1.52
N SER A 96 -0.49 4.98 2.42
CA SER A 96 -0.43 3.96 3.48
C SER A 96 -0.31 2.51 2.97
N ASP A 97 -0.81 2.23 1.78
CA ASP A 97 -0.69 0.94 1.09
C ASP A 97 0.38 0.93 -0.01
N ASP A 98 1.05 2.05 -0.26
CA ASP A 98 2.23 2.18 -1.11
C ASP A 98 1.91 1.85 -2.60
N ASP A 99 0.66 2.06 -3.00
CA ASP A 99 0.12 1.84 -4.35
C ASP A 99 0.43 3.03 -5.30
N GLY A 100 0.79 4.18 -4.71
CA GLY A 100 1.17 5.40 -5.38
C GLY A 100 0.06 6.43 -5.55
N ILE A 101 -1.10 6.24 -4.92
CA ILE A 101 -2.17 7.23 -4.74
C ILE A 101 -2.07 7.75 -3.30
N ASN A 102 -2.25 9.06 -3.12
CA ASN A 102 -2.06 9.65 -1.80
C ASN A 102 -3.31 9.45 -0.92
N ASP A 103 -3.15 9.14 0.36
CA ASP A 103 -4.23 8.90 1.33
C ASP A 103 -5.25 10.04 1.40
N VAL A 104 -4.81 11.30 1.26
CA VAL A 104 -5.71 12.47 1.16
C VAL A 104 -6.78 12.28 0.09
N LYS A 105 -6.44 11.55 -0.98
CA LYS A 105 -7.31 11.29 -2.11
C LYS A 105 -8.30 10.17 -1.81
N GLU A 106 -7.82 9.03 -1.35
CA GLU A 106 -8.62 7.84 -1.05
C GLU A 106 -9.45 7.99 0.21
N GLY A 107 -8.95 8.70 1.21
CA GLY A 107 -9.71 9.18 2.36
C GLY A 107 -10.88 10.12 1.99
N GLY A 108 -10.95 10.56 0.73
CA GLY A 108 -12.06 11.32 0.17
C GLY A 108 -11.94 12.84 0.35
N ASP A 109 -10.81 13.32 0.86
CA ASP A 109 -10.54 14.73 1.11
C ASP A 109 -9.67 15.42 0.04
N GLY A 110 -9.34 14.73 -1.05
CA GLY A 110 -8.52 15.25 -2.16
C GLY A 110 -9.10 16.44 -2.94
N ALA A 111 -10.25 16.99 -2.53
CA ALA A 111 -10.73 18.29 -2.99
C ALA A 111 -10.28 19.47 -2.11
N LEU A 112 -9.78 19.17 -0.90
CA LEU A 112 -9.22 20.10 0.07
C LEU A 112 -7.73 20.34 -0.18
N ASP A 113 -7.00 19.31 -0.61
CA ASP A 113 -5.69 19.47 -1.25
C ASP A 113 -5.88 20.04 -2.66
N THR A 114 -5.43 21.28 -2.86
CA THR A 114 -5.64 22.08 -4.07
C THR A 114 -4.35 22.39 -4.82
N ASN A 115 -3.20 22.16 -4.19
CA ASN A 115 -1.86 22.15 -4.78
C ASN A 115 -1.44 20.74 -5.21
N HIS A 116 -2.13 19.70 -4.75
CA HIS A 116 -1.87 18.28 -5.01
C HIS A 116 -0.48 17.89 -4.50
N ASP A 117 -0.17 18.27 -3.25
CA ASP A 117 1.07 17.87 -2.58
C ASP A 117 0.88 16.84 -1.47
N GLY A 118 -0.29 16.17 -1.43
CA GLY A 118 -0.58 15.12 -0.45
C GLY A 118 -0.99 15.67 0.91
N LEU A 119 -0.94 16.99 1.12
CA LEU A 119 -1.17 17.63 2.40
C LEU A 119 -2.35 18.60 2.33
N ILE A 120 -3.14 18.66 3.39
CA ILE A 120 -4.19 19.67 3.56
C ILE A 120 -3.65 20.79 4.47
N ASP A 121 -2.97 21.78 3.90
CA ASP A 121 -2.20 22.75 4.68
C ASP A 121 -2.47 24.23 4.34
N SER A 122 -1.67 25.12 4.93
CA SER A 122 -1.81 26.56 4.71
C SER A 122 -1.53 27.06 3.28
N ASN A 123 -0.99 26.20 2.41
CA ASN A 123 -0.78 26.44 0.99
C ASN A 123 -2.06 26.20 0.18
N ASP A 124 -3.08 25.58 0.79
CA ASP A 124 -4.35 25.29 0.14
C ASP A 124 -5.36 26.42 0.06
N ALA A 125 -6.06 26.41 -1.06
CA ALA A 125 -7.08 27.38 -1.40
C ALA A 125 -8.39 27.11 -0.66
N GLY A 126 -8.43 27.44 0.62
CA GLY A 126 -9.63 27.25 1.43
C GLY A 126 -9.35 26.74 2.83
N PHE A 127 -8.10 26.40 3.11
CA PHE A 127 -7.65 25.90 4.40
C PHE A 127 -8.08 26.78 5.57
N VAL A 128 -8.63 26.12 6.57
CA VAL A 128 -8.98 26.69 7.87
C VAL A 128 -8.77 25.61 8.92
N ASP A 129 -7.85 25.87 9.84
CA ASP A 129 -7.83 25.24 11.16
C ASP A 129 -8.13 26.33 12.20
N ALA A 130 -9.32 26.29 12.78
CA ALA A 130 -9.73 27.29 13.77
C ALA A 130 -9.26 26.94 15.19
N ASN A 131 -8.92 25.68 15.46
CA ASN A 131 -8.56 25.17 16.78
C ASN A 131 -7.07 25.35 17.06
N GLY A 132 -6.23 25.22 16.02
CA GLY A 132 -4.81 25.00 16.16
C GLY A 132 -4.50 23.57 16.61
N ASP A 133 -5.18 22.55 16.08
CA ASP A 133 -4.99 21.13 16.47
C ASP A 133 -4.44 20.21 15.38
N GLY A 134 -3.83 20.77 14.33
CA GLY A 134 -3.20 20.01 13.24
C GLY A 134 -4.13 19.91 12.05
N MET A 135 -5.23 19.20 12.26
CA MET A 135 -6.21 18.88 11.23
C MET A 135 -7.00 20.08 10.69
N ALA A 136 -7.27 20.08 9.38
CA ALA A 136 -8.17 21.05 8.76
C ALA A 136 -9.63 20.89 9.24
N ASP A 137 -10.30 22.00 9.60
CA ASP A 137 -11.70 22.01 10.07
C ASP A 137 -12.69 21.35 9.06
N ALA A 138 -12.31 21.34 7.77
CA ALA A 138 -13.12 20.81 6.68
C ALA A 138 -12.93 19.30 6.45
N ALA A 139 -11.76 18.75 6.81
CA ALA A 139 -11.41 17.33 6.72
C ALA A 139 -12.00 16.53 7.90
N VAL A 140 -12.37 17.20 9.00
CA VAL A 140 -13.04 16.54 10.14
C VAL A 140 -14.30 15.80 9.67
N ASN A 141 -14.19 14.49 9.49
CA ASN A 141 -15.28 13.59 9.13
C ASN A 141 -16.15 13.32 10.36
N PRO A 142 -17.36 13.91 10.49
CA PRO A 142 -18.17 13.73 11.69
C PRO A 142 -18.87 12.36 11.73
N THR A 143 -18.73 11.58 10.67
CA THR A 143 -19.32 10.25 10.51
C THR A 143 -18.33 9.13 10.76
N ASP A 144 -17.01 9.39 10.75
CA ASP A 144 -15.95 8.37 10.81
C ASP A 144 -16.18 7.25 9.78
N GLU A 145 -16.69 7.59 8.60
CA GLU A 145 -16.87 6.64 7.50
C GLU A 145 -15.99 7.16 6.37
N ASP A 146 -14.80 6.59 6.27
CA ASP A 146 -13.86 6.81 5.18
C ASP A 146 -14.34 5.98 3.96
N PRO A 147 -13.94 6.34 2.73
CA PRO A 147 -14.28 5.55 1.55
C PRO A 147 -13.86 4.08 1.68
N ASP A 148 -14.72 3.21 1.16
CA ASP A 148 -14.66 1.74 1.16
C ASP A 148 -15.54 1.34 -0.02
N THR A 149 -14.91 1.29 -1.20
CA THR A 149 -15.57 1.29 -2.51
C THR A 149 -16.23 -0.04 -2.81
N ASP A 150 -15.58 -1.15 -2.49
CA ASP A 150 -16.12 -2.49 -2.66
C ASP A 150 -16.99 -2.97 -1.47
N GLY A 151 -16.84 -2.36 -0.29
CA GLY A 151 -17.60 -2.66 0.92
C GLY A 151 -17.09 -3.87 1.70
N ASP A 152 -15.82 -4.26 1.54
CA ASP A 152 -15.22 -5.39 2.25
C ASP A 152 -14.79 -5.06 3.70
N GLY A 153 -14.69 -3.76 3.98
CA GLY A 153 -14.36 -3.20 5.29
C GLY A 153 -12.90 -2.80 5.49
N VAL A 154 -12.07 -2.86 4.44
CA VAL A 154 -10.80 -2.15 4.30
C VAL A 154 -11.11 -0.80 3.62
N PRO A 155 -10.70 0.34 4.19
CA PRO A 155 -10.86 1.63 3.52
C PRO A 155 -9.95 1.75 2.29
N ASP A 156 -10.36 2.51 1.29
CA ASP A 156 -9.66 2.67 0.01
C ASP A 156 -8.17 3.08 0.17
N TYR A 157 -7.81 3.86 1.20
CA TYR A 157 -6.40 4.29 1.46
C TYR A 157 -5.52 3.19 2.08
N ARG A 158 -6.05 1.97 2.19
CA ARG A 158 -5.37 0.79 2.76
C ARG A 158 -5.59 -0.46 1.92
N ASP A 159 -6.16 -0.28 0.74
CA ASP A 159 -6.67 -1.34 -0.10
C ASP A 159 -5.97 -1.24 -1.46
N LEU A 160 -5.22 -2.27 -1.84
CA LEU A 160 -4.49 -2.27 -3.12
C LEU A 160 -5.40 -2.53 -4.33
N ASP A 161 -6.66 -2.92 -4.11
CA ASP A 161 -7.65 -3.23 -5.15
C ASP A 161 -9.02 -2.71 -4.67
N SER A 162 -9.16 -1.38 -4.58
CA SER A 162 -10.27 -0.67 -3.94
C SER A 162 -11.66 -1.03 -4.48
N ASP A 163 -11.75 -1.48 -5.74
CA ASP A 163 -12.99 -1.97 -6.32
C ASP A 163 -13.08 -3.49 -6.48
N ASN A 164 -12.03 -4.21 -6.09
CA ASN A 164 -11.92 -5.66 -5.99
C ASN A 164 -12.24 -6.37 -7.31
N ASP A 165 -11.81 -5.78 -8.42
CA ASP A 165 -11.97 -6.33 -9.75
C ASP A 165 -10.82 -7.25 -10.17
N SER A 166 -9.84 -7.46 -9.27
CA SER A 166 -8.59 -8.21 -9.43
C SER A 166 -7.50 -7.52 -10.25
N ILE A 167 -7.55 -6.20 -10.37
CA ILE A 167 -6.49 -5.33 -10.85
C ILE A 167 -6.12 -4.39 -9.72
N ASP A 168 -4.83 -4.26 -9.46
CA ASP A 168 -4.33 -3.40 -8.40
C ASP A 168 -4.37 -1.91 -8.83
N ASP A 169 -4.75 -1.04 -7.89
CA ASP A 169 -5.02 0.39 -8.06
C ASP A 169 -3.83 1.14 -8.70
N HIS A 170 -2.60 0.71 -8.38
CA HIS A 170 -1.37 1.18 -9.01
C HIS A 170 -1.39 1.04 -10.53
N PHE A 171 -1.89 -0.09 -11.02
CA PHE A 171 -1.93 -0.40 -12.45
C PHE A 171 -3.03 0.37 -13.17
N GLU A 172 -4.14 0.62 -12.47
CA GLU A 172 -5.32 1.32 -12.96
C GLU A 172 -5.12 2.83 -13.05
N SER A 173 -4.32 3.38 -12.14
CA SER A 173 -3.82 4.75 -12.16
C SER A 173 -2.86 5.02 -13.33
N ARG A 174 -2.48 3.97 -14.10
CA ARG A 174 -1.58 3.99 -15.26
C ARG A 174 -0.15 4.43 -14.91
N TYR A 175 0.27 4.23 -13.67
CA TYR A 175 1.63 4.52 -13.25
C TYR A 175 2.58 3.40 -13.74
N PRO A 176 3.68 3.71 -14.47
CA PRO A 176 4.39 2.69 -15.27
C PRO A 176 5.45 1.88 -14.52
N VAL A 177 5.37 1.75 -13.19
CA VAL A 177 6.51 1.27 -12.39
C VAL A 177 6.08 0.58 -11.10
N ALA A 178 6.23 -0.74 -11.10
CA ALA A 178 6.42 -1.66 -9.97
C ALA A 178 6.60 -1.01 -8.57
N PRO A 179 5.73 -1.36 -7.60
CA PRO A 179 5.95 -1.09 -6.18
C PRO A 179 7.27 -1.69 -5.68
N ASP A 180 7.87 -1.06 -4.68
CA ASP A 180 9.08 -1.48 -3.97
C ASP A 180 10.33 -1.79 -4.83
N ALA A 181 11.04 -0.73 -5.24
CA ALA A 181 12.49 -0.85 -5.42
C ALA A 181 13.33 0.42 -5.12
N SER A 182 12.71 1.54 -4.77
CA SER A 182 13.44 2.73 -4.30
C SER A 182 12.89 3.22 -2.98
N GLY A 183 13.80 3.53 -2.04
CA GLY A 183 13.37 4.01 -0.73
C GLY A 183 12.90 5.45 -0.76
N ASP A 184 12.06 5.77 0.20
CA ASP A 184 11.67 7.10 0.65
C ASP A 184 12.83 7.80 1.42
N PRO A 185 13.40 8.90 0.89
CA PRO A 185 14.47 9.66 1.54
C PRO A 185 13.97 10.66 2.60
N ASP A 186 12.68 10.96 2.61
CA ASP A 186 11.98 12.01 3.34
C ASP A 186 11.44 11.51 4.66
N GLY A 187 10.93 10.28 4.66
CA GLY A 187 10.06 9.77 5.70
C GLY A 187 8.60 10.17 5.51
N ASP A 188 8.13 10.39 4.27
CA ASP A 188 6.75 10.85 4.00
C ASP A 188 5.84 9.79 3.38
N GLY A 189 6.23 8.52 3.40
CA GLY A 189 5.39 7.43 2.91
C GLY A 189 5.49 7.19 1.42
N ILE A 190 5.55 8.27 0.64
CA ILE A 190 5.50 8.18 -0.82
C ILE A 190 6.82 7.62 -1.38
N ASN A 191 6.73 6.50 -2.10
CA ASN A 191 7.91 5.91 -2.72
C ASN A 191 8.61 6.91 -3.66
N SER A 192 9.95 7.03 -3.61
CA SER A 192 10.75 7.83 -4.58
C SER A 192 10.48 7.58 -6.07
N VAL A 193 9.84 6.45 -6.42
CA VAL A 193 9.34 6.19 -7.78
C VAL A 193 8.14 7.08 -8.09
N TYR A 194 7.22 7.21 -7.14
CA TYR A 194 5.98 7.97 -7.20
C TYR A 194 6.23 9.44 -6.90
N ASP A 195 7.18 9.72 -5.99
CA ASP A 195 7.47 11.06 -5.51
C ASP A 195 8.35 11.90 -6.48
N PRO A 196 7.79 12.93 -7.14
CA PRO A 196 8.54 13.94 -7.91
C PRO A 196 9.35 14.93 -7.04
N ALA A 197 9.18 14.92 -5.72
CA ALA A 197 9.84 15.73 -4.70
C ALA A 197 10.63 14.94 -3.60
N PRO A 198 11.47 13.92 -3.93
CA PRO A 198 12.04 12.86 -3.04
C PRO A 198 13.08 13.29 -2.00
N ASN A 199 12.99 14.53 -1.52
CA ASN A 199 13.77 15.09 -0.43
C ASN A 199 13.02 16.27 0.27
N THR A 200 11.73 16.47 -0.03
CA THR A 200 10.81 17.32 0.73
C THR A 200 9.56 16.52 1.07
N TYR A 201 9.16 16.50 2.35
CA TYR A 201 7.89 15.93 2.80
C TYR A 201 6.70 16.48 1.99
N GLY A 202 5.86 15.58 1.50
CA GLY A 202 4.75 15.84 0.58
C GLY A 202 5.14 15.71 -0.90
N ASP A 203 4.14 15.58 -1.76
CA ASP A 203 4.30 15.41 -3.21
C ASP A 203 4.54 16.77 -3.93
N LEU A 204 4.97 16.75 -5.20
CA LEU A 204 4.93 17.90 -6.10
C LEU A 204 3.62 17.99 -6.90
N ASN A 205 3.02 16.85 -7.29
CA ASN A 205 1.71 16.73 -7.96
C ASN A 205 1.20 15.30 -7.83
N ASP A 206 -0.05 15.14 -7.40
CA ASP A 206 -0.78 13.86 -7.48
C ASP A 206 -0.55 13.10 -8.81
N PRO A 207 -0.58 11.77 -8.77
CA PRO A 207 -0.74 10.94 -9.94
C PRO A 207 -1.94 11.42 -10.77
N ILE A 208 -1.82 11.34 -12.10
CA ILE A 208 -3.00 11.50 -12.94
C ILE A 208 -3.78 10.20 -12.81
N LEU A 209 -4.78 10.20 -11.95
CA LEU A 209 -5.75 9.11 -11.86
C LEU A 209 -6.42 8.92 -13.23
N GLY A 210 -6.33 7.70 -13.75
CA GLY A 210 -7.01 7.32 -14.98
C GLY A 210 -8.52 7.50 -14.83
N ASP A 211 -9.17 7.98 -15.88
CA ASP A 211 -10.64 8.04 -16.02
C ASP A 211 -10.86 7.82 -17.53
N THR A 212 -10.91 6.55 -17.91
CA THR A 212 -10.71 6.12 -19.29
C THR A 212 -11.93 6.46 -20.15
N ASP A 213 -13.13 6.37 -19.60
CA ASP A 213 -14.39 6.68 -20.26
C ASP A 213 -14.84 8.15 -20.11
N GLY A 214 -14.34 8.85 -19.09
CA GLY A 214 -14.63 10.25 -18.78
C GLY A 214 -15.94 10.47 -18.04
N ASP A 215 -16.47 9.49 -17.30
CA ASP A 215 -17.71 9.62 -16.53
C ASP A 215 -17.51 10.29 -15.15
N GLY A 216 -16.26 10.32 -14.69
CA GLY A 216 -15.82 10.95 -13.45
C GLY A 216 -15.65 10.00 -12.27
N VAL A 217 -15.76 8.68 -12.46
CA VAL A 217 -15.21 7.66 -11.57
C VAL A 217 -13.78 7.34 -12.07
N PRO A 218 -12.76 7.45 -11.23
CA PRO A 218 -11.42 6.99 -11.60
C PRO A 218 -11.40 5.48 -11.85
N ASN A 219 -10.50 5.02 -12.73
CA ASN A 219 -10.37 3.62 -13.12
C ASN A 219 -10.29 2.66 -11.91
N TYR A 220 -9.45 2.98 -10.92
CA TYR A 220 -9.23 2.15 -9.71
C TYR A 220 -10.47 2.02 -8.79
N LEU A 221 -11.55 2.72 -9.11
CA LEU A 221 -12.84 2.67 -8.42
C LEU A 221 -13.98 2.27 -9.37
N ASP A 222 -13.65 1.85 -10.59
CA ASP A 222 -14.60 1.61 -11.69
C ASP A 222 -14.44 0.23 -12.34
N LEU A 223 -15.36 -0.67 -11.98
CA LEU A 223 -15.49 -2.04 -12.50
C LEU A 223 -15.66 -2.19 -14.04
N ASP A 224 -15.87 -1.10 -14.79
CA ASP A 224 -15.94 -1.05 -16.26
C ASP A 224 -15.24 0.24 -16.75
N SER A 225 -13.95 0.34 -16.45
CA SER A 225 -13.06 1.49 -16.66
C SER A 225 -13.23 2.21 -18.01
N ASP A 226 -13.51 1.47 -19.08
CA ASP A 226 -13.67 2.02 -20.44
C ASP A 226 -15.13 2.08 -20.95
N ASP A 227 -16.07 1.67 -20.09
CA ASP A 227 -17.52 1.74 -20.22
C ASP A 227 -18.02 1.08 -21.54
N ASP A 228 -17.32 0.01 -21.94
CA ASP A 228 -17.57 -0.77 -23.15
C ASP A 228 -18.61 -1.89 -22.94
N GLY A 229 -18.93 -2.17 -21.66
CA GLY A 229 -19.93 -3.12 -21.21
C GLY A 229 -19.38 -4.51 -20.90
N VAL A 230 -18.07 -4.64 -20.78
CA VAL A 230 -17.34 -5.81 -20.29
C VAL A 230 -16.60 -5.37 -19.03
N LEU A 231 -16.87 -6.04 -17.90
CA LEU A 231 -16.24 -5.68 -16.63
C LEU A 231 -14.74 -5.99 -16.67
N ASP A 232 -13.97 -5.23 -15.93
CA ASP A 232 -12.50 -5.33 -15.91
C ASP A 232 -11.99 -6.68 -15.41
N VAL A 233 -12.64 -7.27 -14.40
CA VAL A 233 -12.43 -8.67 -13.96
C VAL A 233 -12.62 -9.71 -15.09
N VAL A 234 -13.42 -9.38 -16.11
CA VAL A 234 -13.60 -10.23 -17.29
C VAL A 234 -12.47 -10.00 -18.27
N GLU A 235 -12.12 -8.73 -18.50
CA GLU A 235 -11.06 -8.33 -19.41
C GLU A 235 -9.70 -8.85 -18.97
N ASN A 236 -9.36 -8.75 -17.69
CA ASN A 236 -8.10 -9.28 -17.16
C ASN A 236 -8.08 -10.83 -17.21
N GLY A 237 -9.18 -11.51 -17.56
CA GLY A 237 -9.23 -12.95 -17.78
C GLY A 237 -9.68 -13.75 -16.56
N ASN A 238 -10.21 -13.08 -15.53
CA ASN A 238 -10.81 -13.69 -14.35
C ASN A 238 -12.32 -13.95 -14.47
N ALA A 239 -12.90 -13.84 -15.68
CA ALA A 239 -14.31 -14.13 -15.98
C ALA A 239 -14.83 -15.50 -15.48
N ALA A 240 -13.96 -16.52 -15.47
CA ALA A 240 -14.33 -17.86 -14.99
C ALA A 240 -14.28 -17.97 -13.45
N ARG A 241 -13.62 -17.02 -12.80
CA ARG A 241 -13.48 -16.89 -11.35
C ARG A 241 -14.61 -16.07 -10.76
N ASP A 242 -15.02 -14.96 -11.39
CA ASP A 242 -16.29 -14.26 -11.07
C ASP A 242 -17.49 -15.14 -11.51
N THR A 243 -17.89 -16.05 -10.62
CA THR A 243 -18.97 -17.01 -10.87
C THR A 243 -20.36 -16.38 -10.81
N ASN A 244 -20.46 -15.22 -10.17
CA ASN A 244 -21.71 -14.56 -9.87
C ASN A 244 -22.00 -13.40 -10.85
N ALA A 245 -20.99 -12.96 -11.59
CA ALA A 245 -20.99 -11.93 -12.63
C ALA A 245 -21.40 -10.54 -12.11
N ASN A 246 -20.83 -10.13 -10.97
CA ASN A 246 -21.05 -8.82 -10.36
C ASN A 246 -19.89 -7.84 -10.51
N GLY A 247 -18.75 -8.26 -11.08
CA GLY A 247 -17.56 -7.40 -11.25
C GLY A 247 -16.52 -7.58 -10.15
N TYR A 248 -16.97 -7.96 -8.97
CA TYR A 248 -16.10 -8.22 -7.83
C TYR A 248 -15.56 -9.64 -7.89
N LEU A 249 -14.28 -9.82 -7.61
CA LEU A 249 -13.71 -11.13 -7.34
C LEU A 249 -13.71 -11.37 -5.82
N ASP A 250 -14.82 -11.87 -5.27
CA ASP A 250 -14.98 -11.89 -3.81
C ASP A 250 -15.14 -13.30 -3.18
N ALA A 251 -15.48 -13.32 -1.89
CA ALA A 251 -15.73 -14.52 -1.12
C ALA A 251 -16.88 -15.40 -1.63
N THR A 252 -17.80 -14.85 -2.41
CA THR A 252 -18.92 -15.57 -3.02
C THR A 252 -18.51 -16.34 -4.28
N ASP A 253 -17.35 -16.04 -4.84
CA ASP A 253 -16.84 -16.59 -6.09
C ASP A 253 -15.82 -17.72 -5.91
N VAL A 254 -14.70 -17.37 -5.30
CA VAL A 254 -13.50 -18.22 -5.26
C VAL A 254 -13.21 -18.80 -3.88
N GLY A 255 -14.05 -18.48 -2.90
CA GLY A 255 -13.92 -18.97 -1.53
C GLY A 255 -13.27 -17.98 -0.56
N GLY A 256 -12.95 -16.76 -1.01
CA GLY A 256 -12.72 -15.58 -0.14
C GLY A 256 -11.55 -15.71 0.79
N GLY A 257 -10.41 -16.12 0.25
CA GLY A 257 -9.16 -16.00 0.97
C GLY A 257 -8.51 -14.71 0.52
N ASP A 258 -8.31 -13.80 1.46
CA ASP A 258 -7.26 -12.80 1.42
C ASP A 258 -6.53 -13.04 2.74
N ALA A 259 -5.31 -13.56 2.64
CA ALA A 259 -4.56 -14.06 3.78
C ALA A 259 -3.72 -12.96 4.44
N ASP A 260 -3.47 -11.89 3.69
CA ASP A 260 -2.68 -10.70 3.96
C ASP A 260 -3.54 -9.62 4.58
N GLY A 261 -4.76 -9.47 4.06
CA GLY A 261 -5.55 -8.26 4.21
C GLY A 261 -5.13 -7.17 3.23
N ASP A 262 -4.70 -7.51 2.01
CA ASP A 262 -4.17 -6.55 1.02
C ASP A 262 -5.11 -6.25 -0.14
N GLY A 263 -6.39 -6.62 -0.03
CA GLY A 263 -7.39 -6.34 -1.05
C GLY A 263 -7.44 -7.39 -2.16
N ILE A 264 -6.31 -8.02 -2.46
CA ILE A 264 -6.18 -8.96 -3.58
C ILE A 264 -6.50 -10.39 -3.10
N GLN A 265 -7.44 -11.05 -3.78
CA GLN A 265 -7.78 -12.43 -3.39
C GLN A 265 -6.61 -13.42 -3.62
N ASP A 266 -6.37 -14.31 -2.65
CA ASP A 266 -5.43 -15.46 -2.62
C ASP A 266 -5.33 -16.24 -3.96
N VAL A 267 -6.42 -16.26 -4.72
CA VAL A 267 -6.49 -17.07 -5.93
C VAL A 267 -5.88 -16.40 -7.16
N VAL A 268 -5.75 -15.08 -7.13
CA VAL A 268 -5.12 -14.23 -8.15
C VAL A 268 -3.81 -13.63 -7.63
N ASP A 269 -3.71 -13.42 -6.33
CA ASP A 269 -2.51 -13.00 -5.62
C ASP A 269 -1.39 -14.08 -5.67
N GLN A 270 -0.19 -13.72 -6.14
CA GLN A 270 0.97 -14.63 -6.12
C GLN A 270 1.79 -14.56 -4.83
N LEU A 271 1.59 -13.53 -4.01
CA LEU A 271 2.29 -13.33 -2.75
C LEU A 271 1.53 -13.75 -1.50
N ARG A 272 0.19 -13.84 -1.45
CA ARG A 272 -0.71 -14.56 -0.49
C ARG A 272 -0.44 -14.47 1.00
N CYS A 273 0.60 -13.77 1.40
CA CYS A 273 1.25 -13.80 2.71
C CYS A 273 2.17 -12.59 2.93
N ALA A 274 2.29 -11.72 1.94
CA ALA A 274 2.94 -10.43 1.98
C ALA A 274 2.04 -9.43 1.24
N PHE A 275 1.72 -8.32 1.91
CA PHE A 275 0.88 -7.24 1.41
C PHE A 275 1.42 -6.67 0.08
N GLY A 276 0.67 -6.84 -1.00
CA GLY A 276 1.02 -6.40 -2.34
C GLY A 276 2.12 -7.21 -3.02
N ASP A 277 2.14 -7.17 -4.35
CA ASP A 277 3.22 -7.67 -5.17
C ASP A 277 3.95 -6.50 -5.86
N GLY A 278 5.28 -6.44 -5.74
CA GLY A 278 6.07 -5.36 -6.37
C GLY A 278 6.09 -5.40 -7.91
N SER A 279 5.17 -6.11 -8.56
CA SER A 279 4.96 -6.09 -10.00
C SER A 279 3.78 -6.98 -10.34
N ASP A 280 2.68 -6.49 -10.94
CA ASP A 280 1.59 -7.30 -11.56
C ASP A 280 2.16 -8.41 -12.44
N THR A 281 2.56 -9.47 -11.77
CA THR A 281 2.92 -10.74 -12.32
C THR A 281 1.77 -11.70 -12.09
N ASP A 282 0.89 -11.33 -11.17
CA ASP A 282 -0.38 -11.90 -10.73
C ASP A 282 -1.31 -12.15 -11.88
N ASN A 283 -1.27 -11.28 -12.90
CA ASN A 283 -1.90 -11.56 -14.17
C ASN A 283 -0.97 -11.48 -15.40
N PRO A 284 -0.41 -12.62 -15.86
CA PRO A 284 0.38 -12.66 -17.09
C PRO A 284 -0.43 -12.36 -18.37
N LEU A 285 -1.74 -12.11 -18.27
CA LEU A 285 -2.64 -11.75 -19.36
C LEU A 285 -2.88 -10.24 -19.51
N TYR A 286 -2.47 -9.39 -18.57
CA TYR A 286 -2.58 -7.91 -18.68
C TYR A 286 -1.95 -7.36 -19.98
N ALA A 287 -0.90 -8.03 -20.49
CA ALA A 287 -0.28 -7.66 -21.76
C ALA A 287 -1.08 -8.07 -23.03
N LEU A 288 -2.16 -8.83 -22.89
CA LEU A 288 -2.99 -9.37 -23.98
C LEU A 288 -4.44 -8.89 -23.94
N THR A 289 -4.93 -8.51 -22.76
CA THR A 289 -6.25 -7.90 -22.51
C THR A 289 -6.03 -6.71 -21.58
N ASP A 290 -6.36 -5.52 -22.09
CA ASP A 290 -6.05 -4.23 -21.47
C ASP A 290 -7.39 -3.62 -21.02
N PRO A 291 -7.74 -3.69 -19.73
CA PRO A 291 -9.03 -3.21 -19.18
C PRO A 291 -9.23 -1.70 -19.42
N LEU A 292 -8.14 -0.98 -19.68
CA LEU A 292 -8.16 0.45 -19.92
C LEU A 292 -8.19 0.81 -21.41
N ASN A 293 -8.46 -0.18 -22.28
CA ASN A 293 -8.50 -0.01 -23.72
C ASN A 293 -9.89 -0.34 -24.26
N PRO A 294 -10.61 0.65 -24.83
CA PRO A 294 -11.98 0.53 -25.38
C PRO A 294 -12.14 -0.41 -26.59
N ASN A 295 -11.14 -1.23 -26.88
CA ASN A 295 -11.09 -2.24 -27.94
C ASN A 295 -10.42 -3.56 -27.49
N SER A 296 -9.99 -3.68 -26.23
CA SER A 296 -9.85 -4.97 -25.54
C SER A 296 -11.25 -5.46 -25.15
N GLY A 297 -11.46 -6.76 -24.91
CA GLY A 297 -12.73 -7.30 -24.39
C GLY A 297 -13.99 -7.28 -25.27
N GLY A 298 -14.26 -6.21 -26.03
CA GLY A 298 -15.59 -6.01 -26.58
C GLY A 298 -15.72 -5.04 -27.74
N SER A 299 -14.90 -4.00 -27.89
CA SER A 299 -15.22 -2.91 -28.84
C SER A 299 -16.64 -2.36 -28.63
N GLY A 300 -16.85 -1.77 -27.47
CA GLY A 300 -17.75 -0.64 -27.33
C GLY A 300 -17.33 0.56 -28.21
N VAL A 301 -17.20 0.40 -29.54
CA VAL A 301 -17.39 1.51 -30.46
C VAL A 301 -18.13 1.01 -31.68
N VAL A 302 -19.19 1.73 -32.05
CA VAL A 302 -19.89 1.58 -33.33
C VAL A 302 -18.86 1.27 -34.46
N LEU A 303 -18.75 -0.02 -34.87
CA LEU A 303 -18.17 -0.58 -36.12
C LEU A 303 -16.99 -1.62 -36.04
N ASP A 304 -16.97 -2.61 -35.15
CA ASP A 304 -16.38 -3.93 -35.48
C ASP A 304 -17.37 -5.09 -35.17
N SER A 305 -17.20 -6.23 -35.83
CA SER A 305 -18.19 -7.30 -35.97
C SER A 305 -18.25 -8.32 -34.82
N GLY A 306 -17.56 -8.08 -33.71
CA GLY A 306 -17.78 -8.63 -32.35
C GLY A 306 -18.50 -9.97 -32.27
N THR A 307 -17.98 -10.99 -32.95
CA THR A 307 -18.50 -12.35 -32.78
C THR A 307 -17.59 -13.01 -31.78
N ASP A 308 -18.07 -13.09 -30.55
CA ASP A 308 -17.68 -14.07 -29.55
C ASP A 308 -18.79 -15.13 -29.59
N ALA A 309 -18.51 -16.25 -30.26
CA ALA A 309 -19.53 -17.26 -30.54
C ALA A 309 -19.84 -18.13 -29.32
N ASP A 310 -18.94 -18.20 -28.34
CA ASP A 310 -19.02 -19.07 -27.17
C ASP A 310 -19.15 -18.36 -25.82
N GLY A 311 -19.05 -17.03 -25.80
CA GLY A 311 -19.36 -16.16 -24.67
C GLY A 311 -18.27 -16.18 -23.60
N ASP A 312 -17.01 -16.29 -23.99
CA ASP A 312 -15.88 -16.44 -23.08
C ASP A 312 -15.06 -15.16 -22.87
N GLY A 313 -15.48 -14.04 -23.47
CA GLY A 313 -14.82 -12.75 -23.34
C GLY A 313 -13.68 -12.52 -24.33
N ILE A 314 -13.42 -13.44 -25.27
CA ILE A 314 -12.36 -13.31 -26.28
C ILE A 314 -12.99 -13.31 -27.68
N ALA A 315 -12.65 -12.31 -28.51
CA ALA A 315 -13.20 -12.24 -29.87
C ALA A 315 -12.70 -13.40 -30.77
N ASP A 316 -13.58 -13.96 -31.63
CA ASP A 316 -13.26 -15.05 -32.59
C ASP A 316 -12.01 -14.74 -33.48
N SER A 317 -11.68 -13.46 -33.67
CA SER A 317 -10.49 -13.02 -34.42
C SER A 317 -9.16 -13.19 -33.68
N VAL A 318 -9.21 -13.34 -32.35
CA VAL A 318 -8.06 -13.42 -31.46
C VAL A 318 -7.69 -14.88 -31.19
N ASP A 319 -8.64 -15.78 -30.94
CA ASP A 319 -8.34 -17.17 -30.60
C ASP A 319 -8.88 -18.24 -31.57
N SER A 320 -9.74 -17.85 -32.52
CA SER A 320 -10.33 -18.75 -33.52
C SER A 320 -11.03 -19.99 -32.94
N ALA A 321 -11.37 -20.00 -31.65
CA ALA A 321 -11.82 -21.18 -30.92
C ALA A 321 -13.33 -21.12 -30.68
N ASP A 322 -14.11 -21.41 -31.73
CA ASP A 322 -15.58 -21.34 -31.75
C ASP A 322 -16.31 -22.42 -30.90
N GLY A 323 -15.92 -22.59 -29.62
CA GLY A 323 -16.54 -23.50 -28.68
C GLY A 323 -15.67 -23.97 -27.50
N ALA A 324 -14.66 -23.21 -27.09
CA ALA A 324 -13.81 -23.51 -25.94
C ALA A 324 -13.51 -22.23 -25.15
N TRP A 325 -13.92 -22.22 -23.87
CA TRP A 325 -13.69 -21.10 -22.97
C TRP A 325 -12.17 -20.86 -22.79
N GLY A 326 -11.68 -19.69 -23.22
CA GLY A 326 -10.34 -19.15 -23.05
C GLY A 326 -9.42 -19.24 -24.28
N LEU A 327 -8.34 -18.43 -24.27
CA LEU A 327 -7.29 -18.43 -25.30
C LEU A 327 -6.85 -19.86 -25.63
N ALA A 328 -6.84 -20.21 -26.92
CA ALA A 328 -6.28 -21.47 -27.39
C ALA A 328 -4.84 -21.62 -26.86
N SER A 329 -4.67 -22.40 -25.79
CA SER A 329 -3.37 -22.60 -25.17
C SER A 329 -2.40 -23.02 -26.27
N PRO A 330 -1.21 -22.42 -26.39
CA PRO A 330 -0.21 -22.96 -27.29
C PRO A 330 0.03 -24.40 -26.84
N ALA A 331 -0.52 -25.34 -27.61
CA ALA A 331 -0.38 -26.75 -27.34
C ALA A 331 1.13 -27.00 -27.22
N ASN A 332 1.56 -27.40 -26.02
CA ASN A 332 2.93 -27.75 -25.60
C ASN A 332 3.76 -26.72 -24.83
N SER A 333 3.19 -25.70 -24.19
CA SER A 333 3.89 -24.97 -23.12
C SER A 333 3.38 -25.43 -21.75
N ALA A 334 4.16 -26.24 -21.04
CA ALA A 334 3.98 -26.42 -19.60
C ALA A 334 4.98 -25.49 -18.91
N ALA A 335 4.49 -24.55 -18.10
CA ALA A 335 5.32 -23.80 -17.18
C ALA A 335 5.58 -24.65 -15.94
N ILE A 336 6.80 -24.55 -15.40
CA ILE A 336 7.09 -24.92 -14.01
C ILE A 336 7.40 -23.59 -13.32
N GLY A 337 6.54 -23.17 -12.41
CA GLY A 337 6.68 -22.01 -11.53
C GLY A 337 6.64 -22.40 -10.05
N ASP A 338 6.68 -21.37 -9.20
CA ASP A 338 6.37 -21.38 -7.76
C ASP A 338 7.40 -22.00 -6.80
N TYR A 339 7.02 -22.02 -5.53
CA TYR A 339 7.81 -22.53 -4.41
C TYR A 339 7.47 -24.00 -4.11
N VAL A 340 8.41 -24.70 -3.49
CA VAL A 340 8.13 -25.98 -2.84
C VAL A 340 8.05 -25.70 -1.36
N TRP A 341 6.95 -26.05 -0.69
CA TRP A 341 6.75 -25.77 0.74
C TRP A 341 6.55 -27.04 1.57
N HIS A 342 6.61 -26.88 2.88
CA HIS A 342 6.19 -27.90 3.83
C HIS A 342 4.68 -27.78 4.07
N ASP A 343 3.90 -28.64 3.42
CA ASP A 343 2.49 -28.88 3.75
C ASP A 343 2.41 -29.54 5.15
N LEU A 344 2.25 -28.69 6.18
CA LEU A 344 2.23 -29.04 7.60
C LEU A 344 0.85 -29.56 8.02
N ASN A 345 -0.20 -29.14 7.32
CA ASN A 345 -1.59 -29.44 7.66
C ASN A 345 -2.21 -30.54 6.76
N GLU A 346 -1.51 -30.95 5.69
CA GLU A 346 -1.87 -31.97 4.70
C GLU A 346 -3.08 -31.62 3.81
N ASP A 347 -3.35 -30.35 3.54
CA ASP A 347 -4.47 -29.92 2.66
C ASP A 347 -4.07 -29.65 1.21
N GLY A 348 -2.77 -29.51 0.93
CA GLY A 348 -2.24 -29.26 -0.42
C GLY A 348 -2.33 -27.81 -0.89
N ILE A 349 -2.67 -26.87 0.00
CA ILE A 349 -2.57 -25.42 -0.16
C ILE A 349 -1.32 -24.97 0.63
N GLN A 350 -0.65 -23.91 0.22
CA GLN A 350 0.42 -23.33 1.04
C GLN A 350 -0.20 -22.31 2.01
N ASP A 351 -0.19 -22.58 3.31
CA ASP A 351 -0.57 -21.54 4.29
C ASP A 351 0.63 -20.60 4.56
N CYS A 352 0.38 -19.37 5.02
CA CYS A 352 1.47 -18.44 5.40
C CYS A 352 2.36 -18.91 6.54
N THR A 353 1.89 -19.88 7.32
CA THR A 353 2.71 -20.50 8.37
C THR A 353 3.57 -21.65 7.86
N GLU A 354 3.45 -22.01 6.58
CA GLU A 354 4.14 -23.13 5.97
C GLU A 354 5.44 -22.69 5.27
N PRO A 355 6.60 -23.11 5.79
CA PRO A 355 7.86 -22.62 5.28
C PRO A 355 8.22 -23.24 3.93
N GLY A 356 8.76 -22.41 3.04
CA GLY A 356 9.43 -22.84 1.82
C GLY A 356 10.60 -23.81 2.09
N ILE A 357 10.76 -24.79 1.20
CA ILE A 357 11.85 -25.78 1.21
C ILE A 357 12.97 -25.28 0.30
N ALA A 358 14.03 -24.76 0.91
CA ALA A 358 15.20 -24.33 0.16
C ALA A 358 15.98 -25.51 -0.47
N GLY A 359 16.45 -25.32 -1.70
CA GLY A 359 17.40 -26.22 -2.36
C GLY A 359 16.79 -27.48 -2.99
N VAL A 360 15.48 -27.49 -3.24
CA VAL A 360 14.82 -28.58 -3.98
C VAL A 360 15.32 -28.60 -5.42
N THR A 361 15.74 -29.77 -5.89
CA THR A 361 16.17 -29.96 -7.27
C THR A 361 15.03 -30.52 -8.11
N VAL A 362 14.48 -29.70 -9.00
CA VAL A 362 13.50 -30.14 -10.01
C VAL A 362 14.26 -30.65 -11.24
N ASN A 363 13.97 -31.90 -11.65
CA ASN A 363 14.53 -32.47 -12.87
C ASN A 363 13.42 -32.61 -13.91
N LEU A 364 13.48 -31.80 -14.96
CA LEU A 364 12.63 -31.94 -16.14
C LEU A 364 13.14 -33.09 -17.01
N PHE A 365 12.27 -34.04 -17.34
CA PHE A 365 12.54 -35.11 -18.29
C PHE A 365 11.73 -34.89 -19.57
N ASP A 366 12.28 -35.28 -20.71
CA ASP A 366 11.54 -35.27 -21.97
C ASP A 366 10.42 -36.31 -21.93
N ALA A 367 9.28 -35.97 -22.54
CA ALA A 367 8.21 -36.94 -22.75
C ALA A 367 8.73 -38.04 -23.71
N SER A 368 8.78 -39.28 -23.22
CA SER A 368 9.29 -40.45 -23.95
C SER A 368 8.39 -40.94 -25.06
#